data_AF-A0A7S0E5M2-F1
#
_entry.id   AF-A0A7S0E5M2-F1
#
_cell.length_a   1.000
_cell.length_b   1.000
_cell.length_c   1.000
_cell.angle_alpha   90.00
_cell.angle_beta   90.00
_cell.angle_gamma   90.00
#
_symmetry.space_group_name_H-M   'P 1'
#
loop_
_entity.id
_entity.type
_entity.pdbx_description
1 polymer ?
#
loop_
_entity_poly.entity_id
_entity_poly.type
_entity_poly.pdbx_seq_one_letter_code
_entity_poly.pdbx_strand_id
1 'polypeptide(L)'
;FSPSPPSFPQLLSLPSLPLCLALLALVTSLAIIRHLMSPPRSLSTYLLCILAVIALSQAEESSVPLLDAYEVPEGDVLKGTDIEPCEPVAGTGTETDPYIFQVKLNYFVSSTGYFSFTRCEGSQRPTIKIKANSTYMFVQTDRTNWLHPLGFAYGPDGAHVGAAELEPGVKPPGSQTNCDVSKTCQSPRYFGGKNGDVFLGRQGLLSTDDDPYAGVGDGEFGLDVYEPHFEDHSLGLWARNKYNVRLRIDDDATAEIFYFCHVHQWMSGKIIVVNADGTPRSGLQSVELYRPTVMSKDDEACGTPPAPEYGDDYGPTKFIGRCGTKALCGETTTFKRCMEGIDCQMTYNMRVTHTDDPITTFMRQMIPHHQNAVNMAKIVLKLDLDHVREVDKQLGDEAFVENLMLEIINTQNMQIMMMHSYLMWKSKQGEPEV
;
A
#
# COMPACT_ATOMS: atom_id res chain seq x y z
N PHE A 1 -1.65 -14.72 63.40
CA PHE A 1 -1.75 -13.30 63.80
C PHE A 1 -2.38 -12.54 62.63
N SER A 2 -3.68 -12.29 62.71
CA SER A 2 -4.36 -11.28 61.91
C SER A 2 -3.80 -9.89 62.24
N PRO A 3 -3.95 -8.93 61.33
CA PRO A 3 -4.78 -7.79 61.72
C PRO A 3 -5.79 -7.37 60.65
N SER A 4 -6.97 -7.04 61.16
CA SER A 4 -8.13 -6.42 60.51
C SER A 4 -7.85 -4.93 60.16
N PRO A 5 -8.72 -4.29 59.35
CA PRO A 5 -8.46 -3.02 58.68
C PRO A 5 -8.90 -1.80 59.50
N PRO A 6 -8.49 -0.56 59.14
CA PRO A 6 -9.08 0.63 59.70
C PRO A 6 -10.36 1.07 58.95
N SER A 7 -11.28 1.58 59.75
CA SER A 7 -12.63 2.08 59.46
C SER A 7 -12.69 3.55 59.00
N PHE A 8 -13.74 3.84 58.22
CA PHE A 8 -14.40 5.08 57.75
C PHE A 8 -14.16 6.43 58.47
N PRO A 9 -14.49 7.55 57.79
CA PRO A 9 -15.74 8.24 58.15
C PRO A 9 -16.66 8.65 56.98
N GLN A 10 -17.87 9.04 57.36
CA GLN A 10 -19.11 9.18 56.60
C GLN A 10 -19.27 10.49 55.80
N LEU A 11 -20.07 10.36 54.73
CA LEU A 11 -21.06 11.28 54.12
C LEU A 11 -21.05 12.78 54.46
N LEU A 12 -21.08 13.60 53.40
CA LEU A 12 -21.86 14.85 53.33
C LEU A 12 -22.49 15.04 51.93
N SER A 13 -23.83 15.03 51.93
CA SER A 13 -24.83 15.78 51.12
C SER A 13 -24.71 15.99 49.59
N LEU A 14 -25.74 15.50 48.87
CA LEU A 14 -26.20 15.88 47.52
C LEU A 14 -26.87 17.28 47.50
N PRO A 15 -27.09 17.88 46.30
CA PRO A 15 -28.43 17.80 45.70
C PRO A 15 -28.51 17.64 44.15
N SER A 16 -29.44 16.77 43.73
CA SER A 16 -30.43 16.86 42.62
C SER A 16 -30.08 17.29 41.16
N LEU A 17 -30.17 16.31 40.24
CA LEU A 17 -30.96 16.19 38.98
C LEU A 17 -30.89 17.28 37.85
N PRO A 18 -31.04 16.91 36.55
CA PRO A 18 -32.30 16.33 36.07
C PRO A 18 -32.18 15.09 35.16
N LEU A 19 -32.74 13.99 35.67
CA LEU A 19 -33.13 12.75 34.99
C LEU A 19 -34.52 12.89 34.31
N CYS A 20 -34.93 14.11 33.93
CA CYS A 20 -36.31 14.41 33.52
C CYS A 20 -36.52 14.46 31.99
N LEU A 21 -35.44 14.45 31.18
CA LEU A 21 -35.56 14.41 29.71
C LEU A 21 -35.56 12.99 29.11
N ALA A 22 -35.04 12.00 29.82
CA ALA A 22 -34.98 10.62 29.31
C ALA A 22 -36.31 9.84 29.44
N LEU A 23 -37.18 10.22 30.40
CA LEU A 23 -38.46 9.52 30.60
C LEU A 23 -39.60 10.02 29.70
N LEU A 24 -39.53 11.22 29.11
CA LEU A 24 -40.57 11.68 28.17
C LEU A 24 -40.43 11.06 26.77
N ALA A 25 -39.22 10.71 26.34
CA ALA A 25 -38.98 10.12 25.01
C ALA A 25 -39.38 8.63 24.92
N LEU A 26 -39.36 7.90 26.04
CA LEU A 26 -39.77 6.49 26.06
C LEU A 26 -41.30 6.33 26.09
N VAL A 27 -42.04 7.30 26.65
CA VAL A 27 -43.50 7.21 26.80
C VAL A 27 -44.24 7.62 25.51
N THR A 28 -43.66 8.47 24.66
CA THR A 28 -44.24 8.85 23.35
C THR A 28 -44.11 7.75 22.30
N SER A 29 -43.03 6.96 22.35
CA SER A 29 -42.74 5.90 21.38
C SER A 29 -43.64 4.66 21.57
N LEU A 30 -44.06 4.35 22.79
CA LEU A 30 -44.96 3.23 23.10
C LEU A 30 -46.45 3.54 22.85
N ALA A 31 -46.84 4.81 22.80
CA ALA A 31 -48.21 5.21 22.48
C ALA A 31 -48.53 5.10 20.97
N ILE A 32 -47.55 5.35 20.10
CA ILE A 32 -47.72 5.30 18.64
C ILE A 32 -47.85 3.85 18.15
N ILE A 33 -47.08 2.92 18.74
CA ILE A 33 -47.13 1.49 18.36
C ILE A 33 -48.46 0.85 18.78
N ARG A 34 -49.07 1.28 19.90
CA ARG A 34 -50.41 0.79 20.31
C ARG A 34 -51.54 1.30 19.41
N HIS A 35 -51.36 2.41 18.70
CA HIS A 35 -52.40 2.92 17.80
C HIS A 35 -52.36 2.31 16.39
N LEU A 36 -51.23 1.73 15.98
CA LEU A 36 -51.06 1.09 14.67
C LEU A 36 -51.57 -0.36 14.60
N MET A 37 -51.93 -0.99 15.73
CA MET A 37 -52.38 -2.38 15.79
C MET A 37 -53.90 -2.57 16.03
N SER A 38 -54.73 -1.55 15.81
CA SER A 38 -56.19 -1.69 15.87
C SER A 38 -56.85 -1.43 14.51
N PRO A 39 -57.88 -2.20 14.11
CA PRO A 39 -58.50 -2.06 12.80
C PRO A 39 -59.24 -0.72 12.71
N PRO A 40 -59.10 0.05 11.61
CA PRO A 40 -59.59 1.41 11.55
C PRO A 40 -61.12 1.45 11.46
N ARG A 41 -61.73 2.26 12.32
CA ARG A 41 -63.15 2.64 12.25
C ARG A 41 -63.24 3.98 11.52
N SER A 42 -63.77 3.94 10.30
CA SER A 42 -64.17 5.06 9.43
C SER A 42 -63.24 5.42 8.26
N LEU A 43 -63.89 5.76 7.14
CA LEU A 43 -63.31 6.12 5.84
C LEU A 43 -62.41 7.37 5.88
N SER A 44 -62.54 8.23 6.90
CA SER A 44 -61.84 9.51 6.97
C SER A 44 -60.34 9.36 7.23
N THR A 45 -59.92 8.30 7.92
CA THR A 45 -58.51 8.04 8.24
C THR A 45 -57.73 7.47 7.05
N TYR A 46 -58.42 6.76 6.15
CA TYR A 46 -57.85 6.24 4.90
C TYR A 46 -57.47 7.37 3.93
N LEU A 47 -58.29 8.42 3.86
CA LEU A 47 -58.05 9.55 2.95
C LEU A 47 -56.86 10.42 3.38
N LEU A 48 -56.64 10.58 4.70
CA LEU A 48 -55.46 11.29 5.21
C LEU A 48 -54.15 10.51 4.99
N CYS A 49 -54.16 9.18 5.13
CA CYS A 49 -52.98 8.37 4.83
C CYS A 49 -52.64 8.36 3.33
N ILE A 50 -53.64 8.34 2.44
CA ILE A 50 -53.40 8.40 1.00
C ILE A 50 -52.87 9.78 0.58
N LEU A 51 -53.39 10.87 1.14
CA LEU A 51 -52.87 12.23 0.88
C LEU A 51 -51.44 12.43 1.42
N ALA A 52 -51.09 11.83 2.57
CA ALA A 52 -49.73 11.88 3.10
C ALA A 52 -48.74 11.07 2.26
N VAL A 53 -49.16 9.92 1.71
CA VAL A 53 -48.33 9.09 0.81
C VAL A 53 -48.15 9.76 -0.56
N ILE A 54 -49.18 10.44 -1.08
CA ILE A 54 -49.07 11.21 -2.34
C ILE A 54 -48.19 12.47 -2.15
N ALA A 55 -48.25 13.13 -0.99
CA ALA A 55 -47.36 14.25 -0.67
C ALA A 55 -45.90 13.82 -0.47
N LEU A 56 -45.66 12.59 -0.01
CA LEU A 56 -44.32 12.00 0.09
C LEU A 56 -43.81 11.44 -1.25
N SER A 57 -44.70 11.03 -2.18
CA SER A 57 -44.31 10.51 -3.50
C SER A 57 -44.12 11.59 -4.56
N GLN A 58 -44.47 12.86 -4.29
CA GLN A 58 -44.23 14.00 -5.19
C GLN A 58 -42.97 14.81 -4.84
N ALA A 59 -42.18 14.36 -3.86
CA ALA A 59 -40.91 14.97 -3.50
C ALA A 59 -39.69 14.38 -4.24
N GLU A 60 -39.87 13.32 -5.03
CA GLU A 60 -38.81 12.65 -5.78
C GLU A 60 -39.20 12.46 -7.25
N GLU A 61 -39.24 13.55 -8.03
CA GLU A 61 -39.11 13.42 -9.49
C GLU A 61 -38.49 14.67 -10.13
N SER A 62 -37.22 14.53 -10.48
CA SER A 62 -36.55 15.19 -11.61
C SER A 62 -36.37 16.71 -11.58
N SER A 63 -35.23 17.13 -11.06
CA SER A 63 -34.32 17.95 -11.87
C SER A 63 -32.98 17.23 -11.92
N VAL A 64 -32.79 16.41 -12.95
CA VAL A 64 -31.47 15.92 -13.34
C VAL A 64 -30.63 17.17 -13.63
N PRO A 65 -29.59 17.49 -12.84
CA PRO A 65 -28.64 18.48 -13.29
C PRO A 65 -28.00 17.88 -14.54
N LEU A 66 -27.90 18.69 -15.60
CA LEU A 66 -26.92 18.44 -16.65
C LEU A 66 -25.59 18.06 -15.97
N LEU A 67 -24.76 17.28 -16.66
CA LEU A 67 -23.33 17.12 -16.36
C LEU A 67 -22.66 18.50 -16.26
N ASP A 68 -22.87 19.19 -15.15
CA ASP A 68 -22.05 20.28 -14.70
C ASP A 68 -20.73 19.61 -14.35
N ALA A 69 -19.68 20.13 -14.99
CA ALA A 69 -18.32 19.71 -14.80
C ALA A 69 -18.10 19.40 -13.32
N TYR A 70 -17.73 18.15 -13.02
CA TYR A 70 -17.20 17.81 -11.72
C TYR A 70 -16.07 18.80 -11.46
N GLU A 71 -16.33 19.81 -10.63
CA GLU A 71 -15.31 20.77 -10.23
C GLU A 71 -14.29 19.94 -9.46
N VAL A 72 -13.24 19.57 -10.18
CA VAL A 72 -12.03 19.02 -9.62
C VAL A 72 -11.60 19.98 -8.51
N PRO A 73 -11.51 19.53 -7.24
CA PRO A 73 -11.03 20.39 -6.17
C PRO A 73 -9.64 20.92 -6.54
N GLU A 74 -9.49 22.24 -6.69
CA GLU A 74 -8.18 22.85 -6.93
C GLU A 74 -7.28 22.62 -5.70
N GLY A 75 -6.14 21.95 -5.89
CA GLY A 75 -5.15 21.62 -4.85
C GLY A 75 -4.38 20.33 -5.16
N ASP A 76 -3.46 19.92 -4.28
CA ASP A 76 -2.63 18.70 -4.44
C ASP A 76 -3.45 17.38 -4.52
N VAL A 77 -4.79 17.40 -4.52
CA VAL A 77 -5.69 16.23 -4.47
C VAL A 77 -5.61 15.37 -5.75
N LEU A 78 -5.37 15.96 -6.92
CA LEU A 78 -5.18 15.20 -8.16
C LEU A 78 -3.72 14.81 -8.43
N LYS A 79 -2.79 15.30 -7.63
CA LYS A 79 -1.38 15.15 -7.90
C LYS A 79 -0.92 13.71 -7.76
N GLY A 80 -0.23 13.20 -8.78
CA GLY A 80 0.13 11.79 -8.86
C GLY A 80 -0.99 10.91 -9.40
N THR A 81 -2.00 11.49 -10.06
CA THR A 81 -2.95 10.73 -10.90
C THR A 81 -2.51 10.79 -12.36
N ASP A 82 -3.15 10.01 -13.24
CA ASP A 82 -2.90 10.08 -14.68
C ASP A 82 -3.24 11.47 -15.27
N ILE A 83 -4.12 12.24 -14.62
CA ILE A 83 -4.53 13.58 -15.03
C ILE A 83 -3.46 14.61 -14.66
N GLU A 84 -2.92 14.52 -13.45
CA GLU A 84 -1.86 15.40 -12.96
C GLU A 84 -0.67 14.57 -12.45
N PRO A 85 0.12 13.97 -13.35
CA PRO A 85 1.27 13.18 -12.95
C PRO A 85 2.33 14.02 -12.25
N CYS A 86 3.05 13.42 -11.32
CA CYS A 86 4.10 14.11 -10.61
C CYS A 86 5.35 14.36 -11.47
N GLU A 87 5.95 15.51 -11.22
CA GLU A 87 7.17 15.99 -11.87
C GLU A 87 8.39 15.78 -10.96
N PRO A 88 9.61 15.72 -11.53
CA PRO A 88 10.84 15.62 -10.75
C PRO A 88 11.06 16.86 -9.87
N VAL A 89 11.82 16.70 -8.79
CA VAL A 89 12.04 17.77 -7.79
C VAL A 89 13.19 18.72 -8.12
N ALA A 90 14.10 18.30 -9.01
CA ALA A 90 15.32 19.04 -9.39
C ALA A 90 15.92 18.47 -10.69
N GLY A 91 16.96 19.14 -11.19
CA GLY A 91 17.76 18.71 -12.35
C GLY A 91 17.36 19.37 -13.68
N THR A 92 18.20 19.19 -14.70
CA THR A 92 17.96 19.71 -16.07
C THR A 92 17.72 18.60 -17.10
N GLY A 93 17.85 17.33 -16.70
CA GLY A 93 17.56 16.17 -17.54
C GLY A 93 18.72 15.69 -18.41
N THR A 94 19.95 16.13 -18.12
CA THR A 94 21.17 15.66 -18.79
C THR A 94 21.82 14.51 -18.02
N GLU A 95 22.78 13.79 -18.62
CA GLU A 95 23.51 12.71 -17.92
C GLU A 95 24.30 13.21 -16.69
N THR A 96 24.84 14.44 -16.75
CA THR A 96 25.61 15.05 -15.67
C THR A 96 24.72 15.77 -14.65
N ASP A 97 23.50 16.15 -15.03
CA ASP A 97 22.50 16.79 -14.17
C ASP A 97 21.08 16.22 -14.46
N PRO A 98 20.81 14.97 -14.03
CA PRO A 98 19.57 14.28 -14.32
C PRO A 98 18.40 14.86 -13.54
N TYR A 99 17.18 14.71 -14.07
CA TYR A 99 15.97 15.00 -13.32
C TYR A 99 15.82 14.04 -12.14
N ILE A 100 15.51 14.55 -10.95
CA ILE A 100 15.55 13.76 -9.71
C ILE A 100 14.14 13.40 -9.23
N PHE A 101 13.91 12.11 -9.01
CA PHE A 101 12.81 11.59 -8.20
C PHE A 101 13.37 11.03 -6.90
N GLN A 102 12.94 11.58 -5.76
CA GLN A 102 13.28 11.06 -4.44
C GLN A 102 12.25 10.01 -4.04
N VAL A 103 12.67 8.75 -3.98
CA VAL A 103 11.80 7.59 -3.78
C VAL A 103 11.73 7.24 -2.30
N LYS A 104 10.51 6.97 -1.81
CA LYS A 104 10.22 6.46 -0.47
C LYS A 104 9.14 5.40 -0.56
N LEU A 105 8.92 4.69 0.53
CA LEU A 105 7.81 3.76 0.66
C LEU A 105 6.87 4.22 1.77
N ASN A 106 5.57 4.25 1.48
CA ASN A 106 4.54 4.44 2.49
C ASN A 106 3.98 3.07 2.90
N TYR A 107 4.38 2.59 4.08
CA TYR A 107 3.94 1.29 4.61
C TYR A 107 2.49 1.28 5.07
N PHE A 108 1.90 2.44 5.30
CA PHE A 108 0.62 2.54 5.99
C PHE A 108 -0.57 2.46 5.03
N VAL A 109 -0.35 2.43 3.72
CA VAL A 109 -1.41 2.50 2.70
C VAL A 109 -1.76 1.16 2.04
N SER A 110 -0.96 0.10 2.27
CA SER A 110 -1.25 -1.27 1.82
C SER A 110 -0.41 -2.28 2.61
N SER A 111 -0.65 -3.60 2.45
CA SER A 111 0.12 -4.64 3.17
C SER A 111 1.63 -4.50 2.96
N THR A 112 2.10 -4.42 1.70
CA THR A 112 3.50 -4.23 1.32
C THR A 112 3.94 -2.75 1.32
N GLY A 113 2.98 -1.83 1.28
CA GLY A 113 3.20 -0.40 1.07
C GLY A 113 3.21 -0.03 -0.42
N TYR A 114 3.21 1.28 -0.71
CA TYR A 114 3.39 1.79 -2.07
C TYR A 114 4.55 2.78 -2.17
N PHE A 115 5.29 2.74 -3.29
CA PHE A 115 6.25 3.79 -3.58
C PHE A 115 5.57 5.16 -3.60
N SER A 116 6.23 6.13 -2.99
CA SER A 116 5.86 7.53 -3.01
C SER A 116 7.05 8.36 -3.46
N PHE A 117 6.76 9.52 -4.05
CA PHE A 117 7.76 10.45 -4.53
C PHE A 117 7.64 11.76 -3.78
N THR A 118 8.76 12.42 -3.50
CA THR A 118 8.73 13.71 -2.79
C THR A 118 7.92 14.75 -3.58
N ARG A 119 7.05 15.50 -2.89
CA ARG A 119 6.07 16.44 -3.46
C ARG A 119 4.96 15.77 -4.28
N CYS A 120 4.64 14.51 -4.00
CA CYS A 120 3.64 13.75 -4.74
C CYS A 120 2.68 13.06 -3.76
N GLU A 121 1.65 13.80 -3.31
CA GLU A 121 0.82 13.42 -2.15
C GLU A 121 -0.68 13.20 -2.48
N GLY A 122 -1.13 13.46 -3.70
CA GLY A 122 -2.54 13.31 -4.10
C GLY A 122 -2.98 11.88 -4.40
N SER A 123 -2.04 10.95 -4.54
CA SER A 123 -2.31 9.54 -4.82
C SER A 123 -1.49 8.62 -3.93
N GLN A 124 -2.12 7.53 -3.46
CA GLN A 124 -1.42 6.46 -2.74
C GLN A 124 -0.41 5.71 -3.63
N ARG A 125 -0.63 5.73 -4.96
CA ARG A 125 0.24 5.12 -5.98
C ARG A 125 0.47 6.14 -7.07
N PRO A 126 1.52 6.95 -6.95
CA PRO A 126 1.57 8.13 -7.77
C PRO A 126 2.00 7.85 -9.21
N THR A 127 1.18 8.24 -10.18
CA THR A 127 1.61 8.35 -11.57
C THR A 127 2.62 9.48 -11.69
N ILE A 128 3.77 9.20 -12.31
CA ILE A 128 4.80 10.19 -12.60
C ILE A 128 4.91 10.41 -14.10
N LYS A 129 5.45 11.56 -14.50
CA LYS A 129 5.70 11.87 -15.91
C LYS A 129 7.18 12.09 -16.18
N ILE A 130 7.63 11.55 -17.31
CA ILE A 130 8.99 11.74 -17.83
C ILE A 130 8.95 12.19 -19.28
N LYS A 131 9.95 12.97 -19.68
CA LYS A 131 10.18 13.41 -21.06
C LYS A 131 11.17 12.48 -21.73
N ALA A 132 10.83 12.05 -22.93
CA ALA A 132 11.74 11.31 -23.80
C ALA A 132 13.07 12.07 -23.99
N ASN A 133 14.15 11.31 -24.20
CA ASN A 133 15.49 11.84 -24.41
C ASN A 133 16.06 12.70 -23.27
N SER A 134 15.47 12.64 -22.08
CA SER A 134 16.01 13.19 -20.84
C SER A 134 16.41 12.05 -19.90
N THR A 135 17.40 12.32 -19.05
CA THR A 135 17.89 11.36 -18.05
C THR A 135 17.27 11.67 -16.69
N TYR A 136 16.73 10.63 -16.06
CA TYR A 136 16.09 10.67 -14.75
C TYR A 136 16.90 9.84 -13.76
N MET A 137 16.95 10.27 -12.50
CA MET A 137 17.59 9.58 -11.39
C MET A 137 16.56 9.36 -10.26
N PHE A 138 16.28 8.09 -10.00
CA PHE A 138 15.40 7.61 -8.94
C PHE A 138 16.24 7.27 -7.71
N VAL A 139 16.24 8.15 -6.72
CA VAL A 139 17.09 8.04 -5.53
C VAL A 139 16.41 7.17 -4.48
N GLN A 140 17.04 6.04 -4.13
CA GLN A 140 16.57 5.07 -3.12
C GLN A 140 17.47 5.07 -1.88
N THR A 141 17.63 6.23 -1.24
CA THR A 141 18.44 6.38 -0.01
C THR A 141 17.62 6.50 1.26
N ASP A 142 16.32 6.75 1.14
CA ASP A 142 15.43 6.76 2.30
C ASP A 142 15.33 5.34 2.85
N ARG A 143 15.42 5.20 4.18
CA ARG A 143 15.46 3.90 4.87
C ARG A 143 14.24 3.03 4.54
N THR A 144 13.13 3.67 4.16
CA THR A 144 11.93 2.95 3.77
C THR A 144 12.10 2.11 2.49
N ASN A 145 13.14 2.37 1.68
CA ASN A 145 13.42 1.61 0.46
C ASN A 145 14.16 0.29 0.69
N TRP A 146 14.67 0.01 1.90
CA TRP A 146 15.38 -1.26 2.14
C TRP A 146 14.44 -2.45 1.92
N LEU A 147 14.95 -3.49 1.25
CA LEU A 147 14.17 -4.63 0.72
C LEU A 147 13.18 -4.27 -0.41
N HIS A 148 13.23 -3.05 -0.96
CA HIS A 148 12.38 -2.60 -2.06
C HIS A 148 13.17 -2.07 -3.27
N PRO A 149 14.01 -2.90 -3.93
CA PRO A 149 14.72 -2.48 -5.14
C PRO A 149 13.73 -2.10 -6.25
N LEU A 150 13.89 -0.88 -6.79
CA LEU A 150 13.00 -0.31 -7.82
C LEU A 150 13.30 -0.91 -9.20
N GLY A 151 12.27 -1.46 -9.83
CA GLY A 151 12.28 -1.98 -11.19
C GLY A 151 11.42 -1.20 -12.15
N PHE A 152 11.63 -1.44 -13.45
CA PHE A 152 10.84 -0.84 -14.53
C PHE A 152 10.45 -1.92 -15.54
N ALA A 153 9.19 -1.94 -15.94
CA ALA A 153 8.67 -2.92 -16.88
C ALA A 153 7.68 -2.32 -17.87
N TYR A 154 7.46 -3.02 -18.98
CA TYR A 154 6.43 -2.68 -19.97
C TYR A 154 5.02 -3.10 -19.53
N GLY A 155 4.89 -3.79 -18.39
CA GLY A 155 3.61 -4.12 -17.75
C GLY A 155 3.72 -4.06 -16.23
N PRO A 156 2.58 -4.02 -15.51
CA PRO A 156 2.58 -4.00 -14.05
C PRO A 156 3.13 -5.29 -13.44
N ASP A 157 3.66 -5.15 -12.23
CA ASP A 157 4.33 -6.16 -11.41
C ASP A 157 5.54 -6.87 -12.07
N GLY A 158 5.92 -6.49 -13.30
CA GLY A 158 7.17 -6.92 -13.94
C GLY A 158 7.40 -8.42 -13.92
N ALA A 159 8.61 -8.83 -13.52
CA ALA A 159 9.06 -10.22 -13.44
C ALA A 159 8.10 -11.14 -12.69
N HIS A 160 7.44 -10.62 -11.65
CA HIS A 160 6.55 -11.42 -10.78
C HIS A 160 5.41 -12.10 -11.52
N VAL A 161 4.93 -11.48 -12.60
CA VAL A 161 3.84 -11.99 -13.44
C VAL A 161 4.32 -12.33 -14.86
N GLY A 162 5.64 -12.35 -15.08
CA GLY A 162 6.25 -12.57 -16.39
C GLY A 162 6.03 -11.42 -17.37
N ALA A 163 5.72 -10.20 -16.89
CA ALA A 163 5.68 -9.02 -17.73
C ALA A 163 7.12 -8.63 -18.12
N ALA A 164 7.31 -8.26 -19.39
CA ALA A 164 8.62 -7.94 -19.93
C ALA A 164 9.21 -6.70 -19.24
N GLU A 165 10.40 -6.84 -18.66
CA GLU A 165 11.10 -5.75 -17.98
C GLU A 165 11.82 -4.85 -18.98
N LEU A 166 12.17 -3.64 -18.55
CA LEU A 166 13.06 -2.79 -19.33
C LEU A 166 14.47 -3.36 -19.20
N GLU A 167 14.89 -4.08 -20.23
CA GLU A 167 16.22 -4.67 -20.30
C GLU A 167 16.82 -4.39 -21.67
N PRO A 168 18.15 -4.35 -21.78
CA PRO A 168 18.79 -4.11 -23.08
C PRO A 168 18.41 -5.13 -24.16
N GLY A 169 18.05 -6.35 -23.76
CA GLY A 169 17.61 -7.42 -24.65
C GLY A 169 16.12 -7.49 -24.91
N VAL A 170 15.31 -6.61 -24.33
CA VAL A 170 13.86 -6.63 -24.41
C VAL A 170 13.37 -5.43 -25.21
N LYS A 171 12.87 -5.71 -26.40
CA LYS A 171 12.33 -4.70 -27.31
C LYS A 171 11.06 -4.07 -26.76
N PRO A 172 10.93 -2.72 -26.76
CA PRO A 172 9.69 -2.06 -26.39
C PRO A 172 8.51 -2.55 -27.25
N PRO A 173 7.32 -2.80 -26.67
CA PRO A 173 6.13 -3.15 -27.43
C PRO A 173 5.84 -2.14 -28.55
N GLY A 174 5.68 -2.62 -29.78
CA GLY A 174 5.40 -1.77 -30.94
C GLY A 174 6.62 -1.07 -31.57
N SER A 175 7.80 -1.18 -30.97
CA SER A 175 9.03 -0.62 -31.54
C SER A 175 9.35 -1.21 -32.92
N GLN A 176 9.95 -0.40 -33.79
CA GLN A 176 10.44 -0.84 -35.11
C GLN A 176 11.97 -1.06 -35.12
N THR A 177 12.67 -0.76 -34.02
CA THR A 177 14.11 -0.96 -33.91
C THR A 177 14.45 -2.45 -33.74
N ASN A 178 15.69 -2.85 -33.99
CA ASN A 178 16.21 -4.19 -33.73
C ASN A 178 17.08 -4.23 -32.47
N CYS A 179 16.73 -3.39 -31.49
CA CYS A 179 17.52 -3.18 -30.28
C CYS A 179 17.68 -4.46 -29.44
N ASP A 180 16.74 -5.39 -29.52
CA ASP A 180 16.76 -6.69 -28.83
C ASP A 180 17.83 -7.63 -29.37
N VAL A 181 18.14 -7.50 -30.66
CA VAL A 181 19.20 -8.27 -31.33
C VAL A 181 20.56 -7.66 -31.00
N SER A 182 20.68 -6.33 -31.04
CA SER A 182 21.92 -5.63 -30.69
C SER A 182 22.15 -5.54 -29.17
N LYS A 183 21.16 -5.91 -28.37
CA LYS A 183 21.14 -5.70 -26.92
C LYS A 183 21.36 -4.23 -26.57
N THR A 184 20.66 -3.32 -27.22
CA THR A 184 20.77 -1.87 -26.98
C THR A 184 19.41 -1.24 -26.74
N CYS A 185 18.41 -2.01 -26.32
CA CYS A 185 17.12 -1.43 -25.95
C CYS A 185 17.29 -0.52 -24.74
N GLN A 186 16.42 0.47 -24.64
CA GLN A 186 16.34 1.35 -23.47
C GLN A 186 16.21 0.50 -22.19
N SER A 187 17.05 0.80 -21.21
CA SER A 187 17.05 0.09 -19.93
C SER A 187 17.43 1.03 -18.79
N PRO A 188 16.99 0.74 -17.56
CA PRO A 188 17.55 1.37 -16.37
C PRO A 188 19.04 1.07 -16.24
N ARG A 189 19.73 1.89 -15.45
CA ARG A 189 21.12 1.69 -15.01
C ARG A 189 21.18 1.82 -13.51
N TYR A 190 21.71 0.81 -12.83
CA TYR A 190 21.71 0.75 -11.38
C TYR A 190 23.03 1.22 -10.79
N PHE A 191 22.94 2.06 -9.75
CA PHE A 191 24.08 2.68 -9.09
C PHE A 191 24.06 2.41 -7.58
N GLY A 192 25.24 2.30 -6.99
CA GLY A 192 25.45 2.01 -5.58
C GLY A 192 26.73 2.62 -5.02
N GLY A 193 27.17 2.07 -3.89
CA GLY A 193 28.40 2.49 -3.19
C GLY A 193 28.18 3.64 -2.21
N LYS A 194 29.25 4.04 -1.51
CA LYS A 194 29.19 5.01 -0.39
C LYS A 194 28.52 6.35 -0.78
N ASN A 195 28.75 6.80 -2.01
CA ASN A 195 28.20 8.05 -2.52
C ASN A 195 27.04 7.84 -3.51
N GLY A 196 26.77 6.61 -3.96
CA GLY A 196 25.74 6.31 -4.95
C GLY A 196 26.14 6.66 -6.39
N ASP A 197 27.42 6.85 -6.65
CA ASP A 197 27.99 7.24 -7.94
C ASP A 197 28.65 6.07 -8.68
N VAL A 198 28.71 4.89 -8.08
CA VAL A 198 29.30 3.69 -8.68
C VAL A 198 28.24 2.98 -9.49
N PHE A 199 28.40 2.95 -10.81
CA PHE A 199 27.60 2.08 -11.68
C PHE A 199 27.88 0.61 -11.31
N LEU A 200 26.82 -0.16 -11.07
CA LEU A 200 26.92 -1.54 -10.58
C LEU A 200 26.94 -2.59 -11.70
N GLY A 201 26.81 -2.17 -12.97
CA GLY A 201 27.08 -3.03 -14.13
C GLY A 201 28.57 -3.29 -14.34
N ARG A 202 28.91 -4.19 -15.28
CA ARG A 202 30.31 -4.59 -15.54
C ARG A 202 31.03 -3.60 -16.47
N GLN A 203 32.36 -3.55 -16.36
CA GLN A 203 33.26 -3.11 -17.43
C GLN A 203 33.86 -4.35 -18.11
N GLY A 204 33.65 -4.52 -19.42
CA GLY A 204 34.54 -5.33 -20.27
C GLY A 204 33.89 -6.22 -21.33
N LEU A 205 33.56 -5.66 -22.50
CA LEU A 205 34.10 -6.07 -23.81
C LEU A 205 33.75 -4.99 -24.88
N LEU A 206 34.77 -4.21 -25.25
CA LEU A 206 34.81 -3.13 -26.27
C LEU A 206 33.99 -1.84 -26.00
N SER A 207 34.57 -0.89 -25.25
CA SER A 207 34.25 0.55 -25.32
C SER A 207 35.53 1.32 -25.58
N THR A 208 35.62 2.03 -26.71
CA THR A 208 36.50 3.21 -26.80
C THR A 208 35.90 4.36 -26.01
N ASP A 209 36.70 5.38 -25.67
CA ASP A 209 36.40 6.49 -24.76
C ASP A 209 35.17 7.38 -25.10
N ASP A 210 34.37 7.04 -26.12
CA ASP A 210 33.25 7.85 -26.64
C ASP A 210 31.87 7.15 -26.64
N ASP A 211 31.68 6.03 -25.92
CA ASP A 211 30.37 5.36 -25.83
C ASP A 211 29.78 5.39 -24.39
N PRO A 212 28.66 6.08 -24.13
CA PRO A 212 28.01 6.10 -22.81
C PRO A 212 27.36 4.77 -22.37
N TYR A 213 27.34 3.72 -23.23
CA TYR A 213 26.65 2.44 -23.00
C TYR A 213 27.38 1.17 -23.52
N ALA A 214 28.67 1.20 -23.84
CA ALA A 214 29.35 0.01 -24.38
C ALA A 214 29.60 -1.10 -23.33
N GLY A 215 29.00 -2.28 -23.58
CA GLY A 215 29.26 -3.54 -22.86
C GLY A 215 28.06 -4.49 -22.74
N VAL A 216 27.08 -4.47 -23.65
CA VAL A 216 25.83 -5.21 -23.40
C VAL A 216 25.94 -6.72 -23.68
N GLY A 217 26.29 -7.47 -22.64
CA GLY A 217 25.88 -8.86 -22.45
C GLY A 217 24.76 -8.93 -21.41
N ASP A 218 23.74 -9.75 -21.70
CA ASP A 218 22.82 -10.52 -20.83
C ASP A 218 22.37 -10.08 -19.40
N GLY A 219 22.74 -8.91 -18.87
CA GLY A 219 22.43 -8.48 -17.49
C GLY A 219 23.27 -7.29 -16.98
N GLU A 220 24.18 -6.75 -17.80
CA GLU A 220 25.22 -5.80 -17.36
C GLU A 220 24.74 -4.34 -17.15
N PHE A 221 23.45 -4.11 -16.87
CA PHE A 221 22.90 -2.81 -16.48
C PHE A 221 22.91 -2.56 -14.95
N GLY A 222 23.39 -3.54 -14.19
CA GLY A 222 23.72 -3.45 -12.77
C GLY A 222 22.66 -4.01 -11.81
N LEU A 223 21.56 -4.55 -12.33
CA LEU A 223 20.48 -5.10 -11.52
C LEU A 223 20.95 -6.30 -10.67
N ASP A 224 21.71 -7.24 -11.26
CA ASP A 224 22.21 -8.45 -10.59
C ASP A 224 23.13 -8.19 -9.37
N VAL A 225 23.63 -6.95 -9.23
CA VAL A 225 24.38 -6.50 -8.05
C VAL A 225 23.51 -5.61 -7.16
N TYR A 226 22.59 -4.86 -7.75
CA TYR A 226 21.69 -3.96 -7.04
C TYR A 226 20.68 -4.72 -6.17
N GLU A 227 19.92 -5.66 -6.74
CA GLU A 227 18.90 -6.44 -6.04
C GLU A 227 19.44 -7.18 -4.82
N PRO A 228 20.52 -8.00 -4.93
CA PRO A 228 21.05 -8.73 -3.79
C PRO A 228 21.50 -7.82 -2.64
N HIS A 229 21.95 -6.59 -2.94
CA HIS A 229 22.29 -5.64 -1.88
C HIS A 229 21.08 -5.21 -1.04
N PHE A 230 19.85 -5.26 -1.58
CA PHE A 230 18.62 -4.98 -0.83
C PHE A 230 18.13 -6.22 -0.08
N GLU A 231 18.33 -7.42 -0.62
CA GLU A 231 17.83 -8.70 -0.10
C GLU A 231 18.74 -9.36 0.92
N ASP A 232 20.03 -9.50 0.61
CA ASP A 232 20.98 -10.28 1.41
C ASP A 232 21.60 -9.46 2.55
N HIS A 233 21.51 -8.14 2.49
CA HIS A 233 22.05 -7.26 3.50
C HIS A 233 20.98 -6.86 4.51
N SER A 234 21.33 -6.93 5.80
CA SER A 234 20.55 -6.28 6.84
C SER A 234 20.42 -4.78 6.56
N LEU A 235 19.35 -4.15 7.05
CA LEU A 235 19.11 -2.72 6.88
C LEU A 235 20.34 -1.86 7.23
N GLY A 236 21.04 -2.22 8.31
CA GLY A 236 22.25 -1.50 8.74
C GLY A 236 23.46 -1.66 7.81
N LEU A 237 23.58 -2.78 7.10
CA LEU A 237 24.59 -2.97 6.06
C LEU A 237 24.21 -2.23 4.78
N TRP A 238 22.95 -2.34 4.35
CA TRP A 238 22.41 -1.62 3.20
C TRP A 238 22.58 -0.11 3.34
N ALA A 239 22.25 0.45 4.51
CA ALA A 239 22.31 1.89 4.78
C ALA A 239 23.74 2.49 4.76
N ARG A 240 24.80 1.68 4.65
CA ARG A 240 26.19 2.17 4.49
C ARG A 240 26.47 2.69 3.08
N ASN A 241 25.61 2.34 2.13
CA ASN A 241 25.69 2.75 0.74
C ASN A 241 24.49 3.63 0.38
N LYS A 242 24.60 4.32 -0.75
CA LYS A 242 23.52 5.05 -1.38
C LYS A 242 23.19 4.39 -2.70
N TYR A 243 21.90 4.31 -3.03
CA TYR A 243 21.42 3.61 -4.19
C TYR A 243 20.55 4.54 -5.06
N ASN A 244 20.66 4.40 -6.37
CA ASN A 244 19.76 5.05 -7.31
C ASN A 244 19.68 4.27 -8.63
N VAL A 245 18.61 4.50 -9.36
CA VAL A 245 18.42 3.99 -10.72
C VAL A 245 18.36 5.16 -11.68
N ARG A 246 19.15 5.12 -12.75
CA ARG A 246 19.08 6.10 -13.84
C ARG A 246 18.29 5.53 -14.99
N LEU A 247 17.38 6.32 -15.55
CA LEU A 247 16.52 5.90 -16.64
C LEU A 247 16.47 6.98 -17.72
N ARG A 248 16.56 6.54 -18.97
CA ARG A 248 16.36 7.37 -20.16
C ARG A 248 15.52 6.57 -21.14
N ILE A 249 14.45 7.18 -21.66
CA ILE A 249 13.56 6.59 -22.66
C ILE A 249 13.78 7.32 -23.98
N ASP A 250 14.21 6.59 -25.00
CA ASP A 250 14.56 7.09 -26.32
C ASP A 250 13.69 6.49 -27.43
N ASP A 251 13.14 5.27 -27.24
CA ASP A 251 12.25 4.66 -28.23
C ASP A 251 10.89 5.37 -28.29
N ASP A 252 10.49 5.79 -29.50
CA ASP A 252 9.25 6.53 -29.73
C ASP A 252 7.97 5.71 -29.50
N ALA A 253 8.04 4.38 -29.57
CA ALA A 253 6.90 3.52 -29.26
C ALA A 253 6.57 3.47 -27.76
N THR A 254 7.48 3.93 -26.90
CA THR A 254 7.32 3.86 -25.45
C THR A 254 6.53 5.07 -24.93
N ALA A 255 5.20 4.92 -24.83
CA ALA A 255 4.32 5.95 -24.27
C ALA A 255 4.05 5.76 -22.76
N GLU A 256 4.13 4.53 -22.27
CA GLU A 256 3.82 4.18 -20.88
C GLU A 256 4.66 2.98 -20.44
N ILE A 257 5.21 3.07 -19.23
CA ILE A 257 5.90 1.98 -18.51
C ILE A 257 5.45 1.99 -17.05
N PHE A 258 5.84 0.95 -16.31
CA PHE A 258 5.46 0.78 -14.91
C PHE A 258 6.72 0.70 -14.06
N TYR A 259 6.75 1.43 -12.94
CA TYR A 259 7.72 1.16 -11.89
C TYR A 259 7.13 0.10 -10.96
N PHE A 260 7.97 -0.78 -10.39
CA PHE A 260 7.54 -1.84 -9.48
C PHE A 260 8.65 -2.20 -8.50
N CYS A 261 8.38 -3.08 -7.53
CA CYS A 261 9.40 -3.60 -6.62
C CYS A 261 9.81 -5.01 -7.06
N HIS A 262 11.10 -5.26 -7.21
CA HIS A 262 11.57 -6.58 -7.63
C HIS A 262 11.36 -7.67 -6.56
N VAL A 263 11.25 -7.30 -5.28
CA VAL A 263 11.03 -8.24 -4.17
C VAL A 263 9.53 -8.41 -3.86
N HIS A 264 8.79 -7.30 -3.77
CA HIS A 264 7.40 -7.29 -3.33
C HIS A 264 6.43 -6.97 -4.47
N GLN A 265 5.45 -7.84 -4.67
CA GLN A 265 4.36 -7.71 -5.63
C GLN A 265 3.34 -6.67 -5.16
N TRP A 266 2.51 -6.24 -6.11
CA TRP A 266 1.45 -5.28 -5.89
C TRP A 266 1.97 -3.94 -5.38
N MET A 267 3.13 -3.54 -5.90
CA MET A 267 3.75 -2.24 -5.64
C MET A 267 3.90 -1.37 -6.88
N SER A 268 3.38 -1.83 -8.03
CA SER A 268 3.39 -1.04 -9.26
C SER A 268 2.70 0.30 -9.20
N GLY A 269 3.32 1.27 -9.86
CA GLY A 269 2.66 2.47 -10.34
C GLY A 269 3.12 2.83 -11.74
N LYS A 270 2.59 3.93 -12.26
CA LYS A 270 2.65 4.26 -13.68
C LYS A 270 3.64 5.38 -13.97
N ILE A 271 4.32 5.27 -15.10
CA ILE A 271 5.14 6.33 -15.70
C ILE A 271 4.57 6.67 -17.07
N ILE A 272 4.08 7.89 -17.21
CA ILE A 272 3.66 8.44 -18.49
C ILE A 272 4.87 9.07 -19.18
N VAL A 273 5.15 8.64 -20.41
CA VAL A 273 6.25 9.17 -21.23
C VAL A 273 5.67 10.15 -22.24
N VAL A 274 6.15 11.39 -22.19
CA VAL A 274 5.84 12.43 -23.18
C VAL A 274 7.03 12.67 -24.10
N ASN A 275 6.79 13.30 -25.25
CA ASN A 275 7.87 13.71 -26.15
C ASN A 275 8.80 14.74 -25.48
N ALA A 276 9.97 14.97 -26.08
CA ALA A 276 10.96 15.90 -25.55
C ALA A 276 10.42 17.34 -25.41
N ASP A 277 9.49 17.74 -26.29
CA ASP A 277 8.79 19.03 -26.24
C ASP A 277 7.63 19.08 -25.22
N GLY A 278 7.33 17.96 -24.57
CA GLY A 278 6.25 17.81 -23.59
C GLY A 278 4.90 17.40 -24.19
N THR A 279 4.80 17.20 -25.49
CA THR A 279 3.55 16.73 -26.12
C THR A 279 3.27 15.25 -25.79
N PRO A 280 2.01 14.83 -25.65
CA PRO A 280 1.66 13.44 -25.36
C PRO A 280 2.11 12.46 -26.47
N ARG A 281 2.53 11.26 -26.08
CA ARG A 281 2.76 10.14 -27.02
C ARG A 281 1.48 9.36 -27.27
N SER A 282 1.33 8.83 -28.49
CA SER A 282 0.24 7.90 -28.82
C SER A 282 0.56 6.49 -28.32
N GLY A 283 -0.46 5.70 -27.97
CA GLY A 283 -0.27 4.29 -27.59
C GLY A 283 -0.06 4.06 -26.09
N LEU A 284 -0.58 4.97 -25.23
CA LEU A 284 -0.73 4.68 -23.80
C LEU A 284 -1.45 3.34 -23.63
N GLN A 285 -0.95 2.49 -22.74
CA GLN A 285 -1.58 1.21 -22.52
C GLN A 285 -2.83 1.43 -21.66
N SER A 286 -3.93 0.79 -22.01
CA SER A 286 -5.15 0.82 -21.20
C SER A 286 -5.08 -0.26 -20.11
N VAL A 287 -4.00 -0.27 -19.33
CA VAL A 287 -3.81 -1.23 -18.24
C VAL A 287 -4.24 -0.58 -16.93
N GLU A 288 -5.34 -1.06 -16.36
CA GLU A 288 -5.78 -0.67 -15.03
C GLU A 288 -4.94 -1.42 -13.99
N LEU A 289 -4.23 -0.69 -13.14
CA LEU A 289 -3.58 -1.27 -11.98
C LEU A 289 -4.65 -1.73 -10.97
N TYR A 290 -4.37 -2.80 -10.22
CA TYR A 290 -5.23 -3.27 -9.12
C TYR A 290 -5.71 -2.10 -8.24
N ARG A 291 -6.93 -2.14 -7.70
CA ARG A 291 -7.47 -0.97 -6.98
C ARG A 291 -6.63 -0.66 -5.72
N PRO A 292 -6.34 0.63 -5.42
CA PRO A 292 -5.69 1.00 -4.17
C PRO A 292 -6.50 0.50 -2.97
N THR A 293 -5.80 0.17 -1.88
CA THR A 293 -6.45 -0.25 -0.65
C THR A 293 -7.28 0.89 -0.06
N VAL A 294 -8.58 0.65 0.11
CA VAL A 294 -9.47 1.59 0.80
C VAL A 294 -9.31 1.39 2.29
N MET A 295 -8.85 2.42 2.99
CA MET A 295 -8.67 2.39 4.43
C MET A 295 -9.91 2.94 5.13
N SER A 296 -10.34 2.30 6.21
CA SER A 296 -11.30 2.92 7.12
C SER A 296 -10.60 4.00 7.96
N LYS A 297 -11.37 4.90 8.60
CA LYS A 297 -10.80 5.88 9.54
C LYS A 297 -10.02 5.22 10.68
N ASP A 298 -10.45 4.03 11.10
CA ASP A 298 -9.75 3.26 12.14
C ASP A 298 -8.44 2.69 11.59
N ASP A 299 -8.42 2.15 10.37
CA ASP A 299 -7.19 1.67 9.72
C ASP A 299 -6.19 2.81 9.48
N GLU A 300 -6.66 3.98 9.06
CA GLU A 300 -5.83 5.18 8.87
C GLU A 300 -5.20 5.64 10.19
N ALA A 301 -5.98 5.60 11.28
CA ALA A 301 -5.51 5.95 12.61
C ALA A 301 -4.51 4.92 13.15
N CYS A 302 -4.73 3.63 12.90
CA CYS A 302 -3.88 2.55 13.38
C CYS A 302 -2.67 2.28 12.46
N GLY A 303 -2.70 2.73 11.21
CA GLY A 303 -1.68 2.40 10.20
C GLY A 303 -1.74 0.93 9.76
N THR A 304 -2.92 0.32 9.84
CA THR A 304 -3.15 -1.11 9.60
C THR A 304 -4.03 -1.28 8.37
N PRO A 305 -3.48 -1.16 7.15
CA PRO A 305 -4.28 -1.37 5.95
C PRO A 305 -4.92 -2.75 6.01
N PRO A 306 -6.17 -2.89 5.55
CA PRO A 306 -6.85 -4.17 5.55
C PRO A 306 -6.02 -5.16 4.73
N ALA A 307 -5.67 -6.27 5.38
CA ALA A 307 -5.02 -7.37 4.71
C ALA A 307 -5.97 -7.99 3.68
N PRO A 308 -5.47 -8.42 2.52
CA PRO A 308 -6.25 -9.26 1.62
C PRO A 308 -6.68 -10.53 2.37
N GLU A 309 -7.91 -10.97 2.11
CA GLU A 309 -8.44 -12.21 2.69
C GLU A 309 -7.80 -13.39 1.96
N TYR A 310 -6.65 -13.84 2.47
CA TYR A 310 -5.98 -15.07 2.05
C TYR A 310 -6.45 -16.30 2.85
N GLY A 311 -7.57 -16.14 3.57
CA GLY A 311 -8.12 -17.15 4.47
C GLY A 311 -8.78 -18.29 3.69
N ASP A 312 -8.88 -19.45 4.34
CA ASP A 312 -9.64 -20.59 3.82
C ASP A 312 -11.13 -20.23 3.64
N ASP A 313 -11.72 -20.36 2.44
CA ASP A 313 -13.16 -20.13 2.18
C ASP A 313 -14.12 -20.81 3.19
N TYR A 314 -13.70 -21.96 3.76
CA TYR A 314 -14.49 -22.74 4.72
C TYR A 314 -14.22 -22.36 6.19
N GLY A 315 -13.17 -21.59 6.47
CA GLY A 315 -12.64 -21.27 7.80
C GLY A 315 -13.32 -20.10 8.55
N PRO A 316 -13.64 -18.96 7.90
CA PRO A 316 -14.08 -17.75 8.61
C PRO A 316 -15.61 -17.62 8.72
N THR A 317 -16.40 -18.15 7.78
CA THR A 317 -17.87 -17.94 7.71
C THR A 317 -18.65 -18.32 8.98
N LYS A 318 -18.06 -19.09 9.91
CA LYS A 318 -18.66 -19.49 11.20
C LYS A 318 -18.31 -18.61 12.40
N PHE A 319 -17.44 -17.60 12.25
CA PHE A 319 -16.89 -16.84 13.39
C PHE A 319 -17.20 -15.33 13.35
N ILE A 320 -17.99 -14.86 12.39
CA ILE A 320 -18.44 -13.46 12.29
C ILE A 320 -19.04 -13.03 13.64
N GLY A 321 -18.49 -11.96 14.23
CA GLY A 321 -18.94 -11.38 15.50
C GLY A 321 -18.29 -11.91 16.79
N ARG A 322 -17.14 -12.63 16.73
CA ARG A 322 -16.50 -13.24 17.92
C ARG A 322 -15.07 -12.77 18.23
N CYS A 323 -14.84 -11.46 18.35
CA CYS A 323 -13.64 -10.94 19.04
C CYS A 323 -13.79 -11.07 20.56
N GLY A 324 -13.73 -12.30 21.08
CA GLY A 324 -13.92 -12.58 22.51
C GLY A 324 -12.64 -12.48 23.35
N THR A 325 -11.48 -12.68 22.74
CA THR A 325 -10.19 -12.77 23.43
C THR A 325 -9.43 -11.45 23.32
N LYS A 326 -9.26 -10.75 24.44
CA LYS A 326 -8.36 -9.61 24.55
C LYS A 326 -6.98 -10.11 24.95
N ALA A 327 -5.99 -9.95 24.07
CA ALA A 327 -4.61 -10.38 24.33
C ALA A 327 -3.86 -9.42 25.28
N LEU A 328 -4.34 -8.18 25.42
CA LEU A 328 -3.67 -7.13 26.20
C LEU A 328 -4.44 -6.77 27.49
N CYS A 329 -3.73 -6.77 28.61
CA CYS A 329 -4.21 -6.28 29.91
C CYS A 329 -4.11 -4.73 30.02
N GLY A 330 -4.64 -4.14 31.09
CA GLY A 330 -4.48 -2.70 31.40
C GLY A 330 -5.52 -1.75 30.79
N GLU A 331 -5.27 -0.45 30.91
CA GLU A 331 -6.18 0.63 30.48
C GLU A 331 -6.35 0.71 28.95
N THR A 332 -7.49 1.25 28.52
CA THR A 332 -7.79 1.40 27.08
C THR A 332 -7.08 2.62 26.50
N THR A 333 -6.17 2.38 25.56
CA THR A 333 -5.46 3.41 24.77
C THR A 333 -5.69 3.19 23.28
N THR A 334 -5.33 4.17 22.43
CA THR A 334 -5.35 4.00 20.97
C THR A 334 -4.47 2.83 20.53
N PHE A 335 -3.25 2.73 21.07
CA PHE A 335 -2.36 1.60 20.82
C PHE A 335 -3.03 0.27 21.16
N LYS A 336 -3.58 0.15 22.38
CA LYS A 336 -4.27 -1.07 22.81
C LYS A 336 -5.44 -1.42 21.91
N ARG A 337 -6.26 -0.44 21.52
CA ARG A 337 -7.39 -0.64 20.60
C ARG A 337 -6.93 -1.18 19.25
N CYS A 338 -5.89 -0.59 18.67
CA CYS A 338 -5.34 -1.03 17.38
C CYS A 338 -4.80 -2.47 17.47
N MET A 339 -4.03 -2.76 18.52
CA MET A 339 -3.48 -4.11 18.75
C MET A 339 -4.58 -5.16 18.96
N GLU A 340 -5.59 -4.87 19.80
CA GLU A 340 -6.72 -5.77 20.01
C GLU A 340 -7.51 -6.04 18.72
N GLY A 341 -7.60 -5.05 17.82
CA GLY A 341 -8.25 -5.19 16.52
C GLY A 341 -7.54 -6.20 15.61
N ILE A 342 -6.23 -6.02 15.41
CA ILE A 342 -5.45 -6.92 14.55
C ILE A 342 -5.26 -8.32 15.17
N ASP A 343 -5.13 -8.41 16.49
CA ASP A 343 -5.07 -9.69 17.19
C ASP A 343 -6.39 -10.47 17.04
N CYS A 344 -7.53 -9.76 17.03
CA CYS A 344 -8.79 -10.39 16.70
C CYS A 344 -8.82 -10.90 15.26
N GLN A 345 -8.41 -10.08 14.29
CA GLN A 345 -8.35 -10.46 12.88
C GLN A 345 -7.48 -11.70 12.68
N MET A 346 -6.31 -11.74 13.30
CA MET A 346 -5.40 -12.89 13.28
C MET A 346 -6.01 -14.14 13.91
N THR A 347 -6.64 -14.00 15.08
CA THR A 347 -7.35 -15.11 15.75
C THR A 347 -8.45 -15.70 14.88
N TYR A 348 -9.11 -14.87 14.08
CA TYR A 348 -10.15 -15.28 13.15
C TYR A 348 -9.56 -15.94 11.89
N ASN A 349 -8.61 -15.29 11.22
CA ASN A 349 -8.07 -15.74 9.94
C ASN A 349 -7.12 -16.95 10.05
N MET A 350 -6.48 -17.19 11.21
CA MET A 350 -5.68 -18.41 11.42
C MET A 350 -6.51 -19.68 11.62
N ARG A 351 -7.84 -19.57 11.71
CA ARG A 351 -8.73 -20.74 11.77
C ARG A 351 -8.98 -21.25 10.37
N VAL A 352 -8.12 -22.16 9.94
CA VAL A 352 -8.19 -22.76 8.62
C VAL A 352 -8.60 -24.22 8.72
N THR A 353 -9.28 -24.72 7.70
CA THR A 353 -9.60 -26.13 7.53
C THR A 353 -8.30 -26.89 7.26
N HIS A 354 -8.05 -27.90 8.08
CA HIS A 354 -6.94 -28.82 7.88
C HIS A 354 -7.11 -29.62 6.59
N THR A 355 -6.00 -29.82 5.88
CA THR A 355 -5.89 -30.61 4.66
C THR A 355 -4.92 -31.77 4.87
N ASP A 356 -5.07 -32.86 4.11
CA ASP A 356 -4.12 -33.99 4.15
C ASP A 356 -2.68 -33.58 3.78
N ASP A 357 -2.52 -32.45 3.08
CA ASP A 357 -1.23 -31.78 2.90
C ASP A 357 -0.92 -30.83 4.08
N PRO A 358 0.01 -31.17 4.98
CA PRO A 358 0.36 -30.31 6.11
C PRO A 358 1.03 -29.00 5.69
N ILE A 359 1.67 -28.94 4.51
CA ILE A 359 2.30 -27.71 4.02
C ILE A 359 1.22 -26.70 3.65
N THR A 360 0.17 -27.14 2.96
CA THR A 360 -0.98 -26.29 2.62
C THR A 360 -1.67 -25.76 3.89
N THR A 361 -1.88 -26.61 4.90
CA THR A 361 -2.41 -26.15 6.20
C THR A 361 -1.48 -25.11 6.86
N PHE A 362 -0.17 -25.35 6.85
CA PHE A 362 0.83 -24.42 7.39
C PHE A 362 0.81 -23.06 6.69
N MET A 363 0.85 -23.03 5.35
CA MET A 363 0.85 -21.77 4.58
C MET A 363 -0.41 -20.96 4.86
N ARG A 364 -1.59 -21.62 4.90
CA ARG A 364 -2.87 -20.96 5.18
C ARG A 364 -2.94 -20.36 6.58
N GLN A 365 -2.35 -21.00 7.60
CA GLN A 365 -2.29 -20.40 8.95
C GLN A 365 -1.22 -19.32 9.08
N MET A 366 -0.09 -19.49 8.41
CA MET A 366 1.07 -18.64 8.63
C MET A 366 0.95 -17.28 7.91
N ILE A 367 0.21 -17.20 6.81
CA ILE A 367 -0.11 -15.92 6.14
C ILE A 367 -0.79 -14.93 7.11
N PRO A 368 -1.94 -15.24 7.73
CA PRO A 368 -2.57 -14.31 8.68
C PRO A 368 -1.76 -14.09 9.96
N HIS A 369 -0.95 -15.07 10.38
CA HIS A 369 0.01 -14.87 11.47
C HIS A 369 1.04 -13.78 11.14
N HIS A 370 1.68 -13.88 9.98
CA HIS A 370 2.68 -12.91 9.51
C HIS A 370 2.04 -11.53 9.28
N GLN A 371 0.83 -11.49 8.74
CA GLN A 371 0.09 -10.25 8.55
C GLN A 371 -0.17 -9.50 9.86
N ASN A 372 -0.45 -10.23 10.95
CA ASN A 372 -0.55 -9.62 12.28
C ASN A 372 0.78 -9.04 12.74
N ALA A 373 1.88 -9.80 12.58
CA ALA A 373 3.21 -9.33 12.95
C ALA A 373 3.58 -8.03 12.21
N VAL A 374 3.32 -7.97 10.90
CA VAL A 374 3.47 -6.76 10.09
C VAL A 374 2.64 -5.62 10.65
N ASN A 375 1.36 -5.85 10.95
CA ASN A 375 0.47 -4.81 11.45
C ASN A 375 0.84 -4.34 12.86
N MET A 376 1.32 -5.23 13.75
CA MET A 376 1.84 -4.86 15.07
C MET A 376 3.04 -3.91 14.92
N ALA A 377 3.97 -4.22 14.03
CA ALA A 377 5.12 -3.36 13.75
C ALA A 377 4.70 -2.00 13.15
N LYS A 378 3.72 -2.00 12.23
CA LYS A 378 3.17 -0.75 11.68
C LYS A 378 2.48 0.09 12.74
N ILE A 379 1.71 -0.49 13.67
CA ILE A 379 1.05 0.27 14.75
C ILE A 379 2.09 1.01 15.59
N VAL A 380 3.19 0.35 15.96
CA VAL A 380 4.29 0.98 16.70
C VAL A 380 4.86 2.17 15.92
N LEU A 381 5.22 1.96 14.65
CA LEU A 381 5.75 3.05 13.80
C LEU A 381 4.71 4.14 13.50
N LYS A 382 3.42 3.84 13.51
CA LYS A 382 2.36 4.82 13.24
C LYS A 382 2.11 5.72 14.43
N LEU A 383 2.08 5.14 15.62
CA LEU A 383 1.63 5.82 16.84
C LEU A 383 2.78 6.38 17.69
N ASP A 384 4.00 5.85 17.54
CA ASP A 384 5.09 6.12 18.49
C ASP A 384 6.49 6.21 17.83
N LEU A 385 6.56 6.60 16.55
CA LEU A 385 7.82 6.71 15.81
C LEU A 385 8.87 7.58 16.49
N ASP A 386 8.45 8.73 17.04
CA ASP A 386 9.37 9.66 17.69
C ASP A 386 9.97 9.04 18.95
N HIS A 387 9.18 8.27 19.71
CA HIS A 387 9.69 7.55 20.87
C HIS A 387 10.62 6.41 20.45
N VAL A 388 10.27 5.64 19.41
CA VAL A 388 11.14 4.61 18.82
C VAL A 388 12.52 5.19 18.47
N ARG A 389 12.55 6.36 17.83
CA ARG A 389 13.79 7.04 17.45
C ARG A 389 14.57 7.57 18.64
N GLU A 390 13.88 8.08 19.66
CA GLU A 390 14.53 8.51 20.89
C GLU A 390 15.14 7.32 21.66
N VAL A 391 14.45 6.17 21.69
CA VAL A 391 15.00 4.93 22.24
C VAL A 391 16.24 4.48 21.45
N ASP A 392 16.16 4.44 20.13
CA ASP A 392 17.32 4.07 19.28
C ASP A 392 18.50 5.03 19.49
N LYS A 393 18.24 6.33 19.63
CA LYS A 393 19.28 7.30 19.97
C LYS A 393 19.92 7.05 21.33
N GLN A 394 19.15 6.59 22.32
CA GLN A 394 19.68 6.22 23.65
C GLN A 394 20.52 4.94 23.61
N LEU A 395 20.15 3.99 22.74
CA LEU A 395 20.89 2.75 22.52
C LEU A 395 22.21 2.98 21.76
N GLY A 396 22.32 4.08 20.99
CA GLY A 396 23.55 4.45 20.29
C GLY A 396 23.95 3.39 19.26
N ASP A 397 25.12 2.78 19.43
CA ASP A 397 25.63 1.73 18.55
C ASP A 397 24.78 0.43 18.60
N GLU A 398 23.94 0.27 19.63
CA GLU A 398 23.01 -0.86 19.79
C GLU A 398 21.59 -0.55 19.26
N ALA A 399 21.37 0.58 18.59
CA ALA A 399 20.08 0.95 18.02
C ALA A 399 19.50 -0.14 17.12
N PHE A 400 18.28 -0.60 17.43
CA PHE A 400 17.66 -1.73 16.72
C PHE A 400 16.14 -1.64 16.59
N VAL A 401 15.46 -0.74 17.30
CA VAL A 401 13.99 -0.76 17.43
C VAL A 401 13.32 -0.39 16.10
N GLU A 402 13.70 0.72 15.46
CA GLU A 402 13.16 1.08 14.13
C GLU A 402 13.54 0.01 13.11
N ASN A 403 14.77 -0.53 13.18
CA ASN A 403 15.24 -1.58 12.29
C ASN A 403 14.42 -2.86 12.41
N LEU A 404 14.14 -3.29 13.64
CA LEU A 404 13.34 -4.47 13.93
C LEU A 404 11.94 -4.32 13.34
N MET A 405 11.32 -3.15 13.50
CA MET A 405 9.99 -2.92 12.91
C MET A 405 10.02 -2.98 11.38
N LEU A 406 11.02 -2.36 10.74
CA LEU A 406 11.17 -2.40 9.28
C LEU A 406 11.50 -3.81 8.77
N GLU A 407 12.33 -4.57 9.48
CA GLU A 407 12.64 -5.97 9.19
C GLU A 407 11.39 -6.85 9.28
N ILE A 408 10.59 -6.70 10.33
CA ILE A 408 9.30 -7.40 10.45
C ILE A 408 8.39 -7.02 9.29
N ILE A 409 8.22 -5.72 8.99
CA ILE A 409 7.31 -5.28 7.92
C ILE A 409 7.74 -5.84 6.57
N ASN A 410 9.00 -5.68 6.18
CA ASN A 410 9.44 -6.02 4.83
C ASN A 410 9.62 -7.53 4.64
N THR A 411 10.30 -8.20 5.57
CA THR A 411 10.61 -9.63 5.44
C THR A 411 9.36 -10.48 5.58
N GLN A 412 8.46 -10.16 6.52
CA GLN A 412 7.23 -10.94 6.69
C GLN A 412 6.27 -10.75 5.52
N ASN A 413 6.21 -9.55 4.92
CA ASN A 413 5.45 -9.36 3.68
C ASN A 413 6.01 -10.16 2.50
N MET A 414 7.34 -10.24 2.35
CA MET A 414 7.97 -11.11 1.36
C MET A 414 7.59 -12.57 1.60
N GLN A 415 7.63 -13.04 2.85
CA GLN A 415 7.23 -14.40 3.21
C GLN A 415 5.74 -14.66 2.95
N ILE A 416 4.84 -13.71 3.25
CA ILE A 416 3.41 -13.80 2.90
C ILE A 416 3.24 -14.08 1.40
N MET A 417 3.97 -13.36 0.55
CA MET A 417 3.89 -13.55 -0.90
C MET A 417 4.46 -14.91 -1.35
N MET A 418 5.55 -15.38 -0.75
CA MET A 418 6.09 -16.72 -1.03
C MET A 418 5.08 -17.81 -0.68
N MET A 419 4.44 -17.70 0.49
CA MET A 419 3.40 -18.63 0.94
C MET A 419 2.17 -18.57 0.02
N HIS A 420 1.74 -17.37 -0.39
CA HIS A 420 0.63 -17.20 -1.31
C HIS A 420 0.96 -17.78 -2.69
N SER A 421 2.16 -17.54 -3.21
CA SER A 421 2.62 -18.08 -4.50
C SER A 421 2.64 -19.60 -4.49
N TYR A 422 3.02 -20.22 -3.37
CA TYR A 422 2.93 -21.68 -3.19
C TYR A 422 1.48 -22.18 -3.29
N LEU A 423 0.53 -21.50 -2.62
CA LEU A 423 -0.88 -21.87 -2.66
C LEU A 423 -1.47 -21.72 -4.08
N MET A 424 -1.12 -20.65 -4.79
CA MET A 424 -1.52 -20.46 -6.18
C MET A 424 -0.94 -21.54 -7.10
N TRP A 425 0.33 -21.90 -6.91
CA TRP A 425 0.96 -22.99 -7.65
C TRP A 425 0.24 -24.33 -7.40
N LYS A 426 -0.13 -24.61 -6.13
CA LYS A 426 -0.90 -25.80 -5.75
C LYS A 426 -2.28 -25.85 -6.41
N SER A 427 -3.02 -24.75 -6.42
CA SER A 427 -4.32 -24.68 -7.08
C SER A 427 -4.22 -25.04 -8.58
N LYS A 428 -3.19 -24.54 -9.26
CA LYS A 428 -2.92 -24.89 -10.67
C LYS A 428 -2.63 -26.38 -10.91
N GLN A 429 -2.27 -27.14 -9.87
CA GLN A 429 -2.10 -28.60 -9.95
C GLN A 429 -3.41 -29.39 -9.77
N GLY A 430 -4.56 -28.71 -9.64
CA GLY A 430 -5.87 -29.34 -9.52
C GLY A 430 -6.36 -29.53 -8.07
N GLU A 431 -5.66 -28.95 -7.09
CA GLU A 431 -6.23 -28.75 -5.76
C GLU A 431 -7.24 -27.58 -5.80
N PRO A 432 -8.31 -27.58 -4.96
CA PRO A 432 -9.25 -26.48 -4.91
C PRO A 432 -8.54 -25.14 -4.73
N GLU A 433 -8.93 -24.15 -5.53
CA GLU A 433 -8.44 -22.77 -5.44
C GLU A 433 -8.72 -22.20 -4.04
N VAL A 434 -7.79 -21.37 -3.57
CA VAL A 434 -7.82 -20.69 -2.27
C VAL A 434 -8.54 -19.36 -2.44
#